data_AF-A0A830D777-F1
#
_entry.id   AF-A0A830D777-F1
#
_cell.length_a   1.000
_cell.length_b   1.000
_cell.length_c   1.000
_cell.angle_alpha   90.00
_cell.angle_beta   90.00
_cell.angle_gamma   90.00
#
_symmetry.space_group_name_H-M   'P 1'
#
loop_
_entity.id
_entity.type
_entity.pdbx_description
1 polymer ?
#
loop_
_entity_poly.entity_id
_entity_poly.type
_entity_poly.pdbx_seq_one_letter_code
_entity_poly.pdbx_strand_id
1 'polypeptide(L)'
;MARGSRNYCHREVLPFAAMVVAGCATVGSNTVYKAAVSKGLSYHIFMLYTYAIAALALLPLSYFFHRKTKLPPLTIGIVLKFFSLGVLGFVAQYLGNLGIALSSPTLGSAMSSLTPAATFILAILFRMEKIEIGSSSSHAKIIGTVLSIAGAIIVVLFKGPALITSRVHESAPMFISLHDHQVSVQSNWIAGGVVLAAEYIIASIWYTYQAKVIKEYPAEIVLVLFYNISCSIISLVDCLITEPNFDAWKLKPDVRLISILYAGTLGTGLLTILIHTWGIHVKGPVYVALFMPMSIAIAAIMGLILLGDTLYLGCVIGSIIISAGFYTVVWGKAKEEAGDKSQVYADVESLPSNSTAPLLPQHAAT
;
A
#
# COMPACT_ATOMS: atom_id res chain seq x y z
N MET A 1 7.31 -31.74 -11.53
CA MET A 1 7.04 -31.17 -10.18
C MET A 1 7.77 -29.84 -9.90
N ALA A 2 9.07 -29.70 -10.16
CA ALA A 2 9.82 -28.46 -9.85
C ALA A 2 9.32 -27.17 -10.54
N ARG A 3 8.80 -27.27 -11.78
CA ARG A 3 8.23 -26.13 -12.53
C ARG A 3 6.90 -25.63 -11.91
N GLY A 4 6.11 -26.53 -11.32
CA GLY A 4 4.86 -26.20 -10.64
C GLY A 4 5.08 -25.53 -9.28
N SER A 5 6.04 -26.04 -8.50
CA SER A 5 6.44 -25.46 -7.20
C SER A 5 7.08 -24.07 -7.35
N ARG A 6 7.95 -23.87 -8.36
CA ARG A 6 8.56 -22.57 -8.67
C ARG A 6 7.54 -21.54 -9.17
N ASN A 7 6.54 -21.97 -9.94
CA ASN A 7 5.44 -21.11 -10.34
C ASN A 7 4.54 -20.74 -9.15
N TYR A 8 4.25 -21.65 -8.23
CA TYR A 8 3.45 -21.37 -7.02
C TYR A 8 4.15 -20.36 -6.10
N CYS A 9 5.44 -20.56 -5.80
CA CYS A 9 6.22 -19.66 -4.95
C CYS A 9 6.24 -18.22 -5.52
N HIS A 10 6.43 -18.07 -6.84
CA HIS A 10 6.45 -16.77 -7.49
C HIS A 10 5.05 -16.10 -7.57
N ARG A 11 3.96 -16.88 -7.57
CA ARG A 11 2.60 -16.34 -7.75
C ARG A 11 1.87 -16.03 -6.44
N GLU A 12 2.18 -16.76 -5.36
CA GLU A 12 1.46 -16.63 -4.09
C GLU A 12 2.35 -16.15 -2.93
N VAL A 13 3.54 -16.74 -2.76
CA VAL A 13 4.43 -16.45 -1.62
C VAL A 13 5.14 -15.11 -1.80
N LEU A 14 5.65 -14.84 -3.01
CA LEU A 14 6.39 -13.62 -3.29
C LEU A 14 5.52 -12.35 -3.15
N PRO A 15 4.29 -12.26 -3.71
CA PRO A 15 3.42 -11.11 -3.46
C PRO A 15 3.09 -10.91 -1.99
N PHE A 16 2.82 -11.97 -1.25
CA PHE A 16 2.54 -11.88 0.18
C PHE A 16 3.74 -11.32 0.97
N ALA A 17 4.93 -11.89 0.77
CA ALA A 17 6.15 -11.45 1.44
C ALA A 17 6.49 -10.00 1.09
N ALA A 18 6.38 -9.62 -0.19
CA ALA A 18 6.61 -8.25 -0.64
C ALA A 18 5.64 -7.26 0.03
N MET A 19 4.36 -7.61 0.12
CA MET A 19 3.36 -6.77 0.79
C MET A 19 3.61 -6.62 2.29
N VAL A 20 4.08 -7.67 2.98
CA VAL A 20 4.49 -7.57 4.40
C VAL A 20 5.71 -6.64 4.54
N VAL A 21 6.71 -6.77 3.66
CA VAL A 21 7.88 -5.87 3.65
C VAL A 21 7.46 -4.42 3.41
N ALA A 22 6.54 -4.18 2.47
CA ALA A 22 5.97 -2.85 2.22
C ALA A 22 5.22 -2.30 3.44
N GLY A 23 4.49 -3.15 4.16
CA GLY A 23 3.85 -2.80 5.44
C GLY A 23 4.86 -2.37 6.50
N CYS A 24 5.92 -3.15 6.73
CA CYS A 24 7.01 -2.81 7.65
C CYS A 24 7.71 -1.52 7.25
N ALA A 25 8.00 -1.34 5.96
CA ALA A 25 8.63 -0.13 5.44
C ALA A 25 7.76 1.11 5.68
N THR A 26 6.47 1.01 5.41
CA THR A 26 5.49 2.10 5.62
C THR A 26 5.38 2.48 7.08
N VAL A 27 5.18 1.50 7.97
CA VAL A 27 5.06 1.74 9.43
C VAL A 27 6.34 2.36 9.98
N GLY A 28 7.51 1.82 9.63
CA GLY A 28 8.79 2.40 10.01
C GLY A 28 8.94 3.83 9.49
N SER A 29 8.48 4.10 8.27
CA SER A 29 8.60 5.42 7.63
C SER A 29 7.76 6.44 8.37
N ASN A 30 6.52 6.08 8.72
CA ASN A 30 5.61 6.93 9.47
C ASN A 30 6.16 7.26 10.87
N THR A 31 6.80 6.30 11.53
CA THR A 31 7.43 6.49 12.85
C THR A 31 8.64 7.43 12.78
N VAL A 32 9.56 7.21 11.84
CA VAL A 32 10.73 8.09 11.66
C VAL A 32 10.30 9.49 11.20
N TYR A 33 9.29 9.58 10.33
CA TYR A 33 8.68 10.84 9.91
C TYR A 33 8.09 11.62 11.09
N LYS A 34 7.32 10.97 11.97
CA LYS A 34 6.80 11.64 13.16
C LYS A 34 7.92 12.19 14.03
N ALA A 35 9.00 11.42 14.25
CA ALA A 35 10.16 11.87 14.99
C ALA A 35 10.86 13.08 14.33
N ALA A 36 10.92 13.11 13.00
CA ALA A 36 11.48 14.23 12.24
C ALA A 36 10.61 15.50 12.35
N VAL A 37 9.29 15.37 12.23
CA VAL A 37 8.34 16.49 12.40
C VAL A 37 8.39 17.05 13.82
N SER A 38 8.51 16.19 14.85
CA SER A 38 8.72 16.65 16.23
C SER A 38 10.02 17.44 16.42
N LYS A 39 11.01 17.25 15.55
CA LYS A 39 12.24 18.05 15.50
C LYS A 39 12.11 19.28 14.59
N GLY A 40 10.93 19.60 14.06
CA GLY A 40 10.69 20.77 13.21
C GLY A 40 10.91 20.55 11.71
N LEU A 41 10.84 19.31 11.22
CA LEU A 41 10.77 19.06 9.77
C LEU A 41 9.37 19.44 9.25
N SER A 42 9.33 20.33 8.24
CA SER A 42 8.10 20.63 7.50
C SER A 42 7.70 19.44 6.63
N TYR A 43 6.42 19.07 6.66
CA TYR A 43 5.91 17.94 5.88
C TYR A 43 5.89 18.23 4.37
N HIS A 44 5.80 19.50 3.96
CA HIS A 44 5.94 19.92 2.56
C HIS A 44 7.34 19.56 2.03
N ILE A 45 8.38 20.00 2.77
CA ILE A 45 9.79 19.74 2.45
C ILE A 45 10.08 18.24 2.46
N PHE A 46 9.53 17.52 3.45
CA PHE A 46 9.63 16.06 3.53
C PHE A 46 9.11 15.39 2.25
N MET A 47 7.91 15.78 1.78
CA MET A 47 7.32 15.23 0.57
C MET A 47 8.15 15.54 -0.68
N LEU A 48 8.60 16.79 -0.84
CA LEU A 48 9.42 17.21 -1.98
C LEU A 48 10.66 16.33 -2.15
N TYR A 49 11.47 16.22 -1.09
CA TYR A 49 12.69 15.42 -1.16
C TYR A 49 12.41 13.93 -1.30
N THR A 50 11.39 13.40 -0.63
CA THR A 50 10.99 11.99 -0.72
C THR A 50 10.69 11.59 -2.17
N TYR A 51 9.84 12.36 -2.86
CA TYR A 51 9.47 12.08 -4.25
C TYR A 51 10.59 12.37 -5.25
N ALA A 52 11.39 13.42 -5.01
CA ALA A 52 12.55 13.73 -5.84
C ALA A 52 13.60 12.60 -5.80
N ILE A 53 13.93 12.10 -4.60
CA ILE A 53 14.86 10.98 -4.43
C ILE A 53 14.32 9.72 -5.11
N ALA A 54 13.04 9.40 -4.93
CA ALA A 54 12.41 8.26 -5.57
C ALA A 54 12.44 8.37 -7.10
N ALA A 55 12.09 9.53 -7.66
CA ALA A 55 12.15 9.78 -9.10
C ALA A 55 13.58 9.62 -9.65
N LEU A 56 14.58 10.21 -8.97
CA LEU A 56 15.99 10.13 -9.37
C LEU A 56 16.52 8.69 -9.34
N ALA A 57 16.12 7.90 -8.36
CA ALA A 57 16.50 6.49 -8.26
C ALA A 57 15.78 5.60 -9.29
N LEU A 58 14.55 5.95 -9.68
CA LEU A 58 13.76 5.21 -10.69
C LEU A 58 14.20 5.50 -12.14
N LEU A 59 14.75 6.68 -12.42
CA LEU A 59 15.24 7.05 -13.76
C LEU A 59 16.21 6.00 -14.35
N PRO A 60 17.33 5.63 -13.69
CA PRO A 60 18.22 4.60 -14.22
C PRO A 60 17.54 3.23 -14.28
N LEU A 61 16.72 2.89 -13.27
CA LEU A 61 16.02 1.61 -13.22
C LEU A 61 15.08 1.41 -14.42
N SER A 62 14.31 2.45 -14.75
CA SER A 62 13.39 2.45 -15.88
C SER A 62 14.13 2.25 -17.21
N TYR A 63 15.27 2.94 -17.38
CA TYR A 63 16.11 2.80 -18.58
C TYR A 63 16.66 1.38 -18.74
N PHE A 64 17.21 0.78 -17.67
CA PHE A 64 17.82 -0.55 -17.76
C PHE A 64 16.79 -1.67 -17.94
N PHE A 65 15.65 -1.63 -17.23
CA PHE A 65 14.64 -2.68 -17.29
C PHE A 65 13.85 -2.68 -18.61
N HIS A 66 13.61 -1.52 -19.20
CA HIS A 66 12.84 -1.41 -20.45
C HIS A 66 13.71 -1.37 -21.71
N ARG A 67 15.04 -1.43 -21.60
CA ARG A 67 15.95 -1.45 -22.76
C ARG A 67 15.65 -2.57 -23.76
N LYS A 68 15.14 -3.71 -23.28
CA LYS A 68 14.87 -4.90 -24.11
C LYS A 68 13.38 -5.22 -24.29
N THR A 69 12.50 -4.47 -23.64
CA THR A 69 11.06 -4.73 -23.62
C THR A 69 10.35 -3.71 -24.49
N LYS A 70 9.61 -4.16 -25.51
CA LYS A 70 8.78 -3.26 -26.32
C LYS A 70 7.58 -2.80 -25.49
N LEU A 71 7.61 -1.55 -25.05
CA LEU A 71 6.49 -0.91 -24.37
C LEU A 71 5.46 -0.39 -25.37
N PRO A 72 4.17 -0.29 -24.99
CA PRO A 72 3.21 0.49 -25.74
C PRO A 72 3.70 1.94 -25.89
N PRO A 73 3.35 2.64 -26.98
CA PRO A 73 3.72 4.04 -27.14
C PRO A 73 3.10 4.89 -26.02
N LEU A 74 3.89 5.77 -25.42
CA LEU A 74 3.41 6.75 -24.46
C LEU A 74 2.63 7.83 -25.19
N THR A 75 1.30 7.69 -25.22
CA THR A 75 0.40 8.72 -25.74
C THR A 75 0.15 9.80 -24.70
N ILE A 76 -0.23 11.01 -25.14
CA ILE A 76 -0.59 12.12 -24.24
C ILE A 76 -1.71 11.69 -23.27
N GLY A 77 -2.67 10.89 -23.73
CA GLY A 77 -3.74 10.37 -22.88
C GLY A 77 -3.24 9.50 -21.73
N ILE A 78 -2.22 8.67 -21.96
CA ILE A 78 -1.60 7.85 -20.91
C ILE A 78 -0.82 8.73 -19.93
N VAL A 79 -0.06 9.72 -20.43
CA VAL A 79 0.68 10.66 -19.59
C VAL A 79 -0.28 11.45 -18.68
N LEU A 80 -1.43 11.89 -19.20
CA LEU A 80 -2.45 12.57 -18.40
C LEU A 80 -3.04 11.65 -17.31
N LYS A 81 -3.24 10.35 -17.61
CA LYS A 81 -3.67 9.35 -16.60
C LYS A 81 -2.60 9.12 -15.52
N PHE A 82 -1.33 9.13 -15.87
CA PHE A 82 -0.25 9.05 -14.88
C PHE A 82 -0.17 10.31 -14.02
N PHE A 83 -0.34 11.48 -14.63
CA PHE A 83 -0.35 12.74 -13.91
C PHE A 83 -1.53 12.83 -12.94
N SER A 84 -2.75 12.46 -13.35
CA SER A 84 -3.91 12.45 -12.46
C SER A 84 -3.74 11.45 -11.30
N LEU A 85 -3.09 10.31 -11.55
CA LEU A 85 -2.72 9.35 -10.51
C LEU A 85 -1.68 9.93 -9.53
N GLY A 86 -0.74 10.72 -10.05
CA GLY A 86 0.19 11.53 -9.26
C GLY A 86 -0.52 12.54 -8.37
N VAL A 87 -1.46 13.32 -8.91
CA VAL A 87 -2.27 14.29 -8.14
C VAL A 87 -3.04 13.59 -7.02
N LEU A 88 -3.78 12.52 -7.35
CA LEU A 88 -4.55 11.74 -6.36
C LEU A 88 -3.66 11.21 -5.24
N GLY A 89 -2.51 10.62 -5.58
CA GLY A 89 -1.61 10.08 -4.56
C GLY A 89 -0.86 11.16 -3.79
N PHE A 90 -0.55 12.32 -4.39
CA PHE A 90 0.00 13.46 -3.66
C PHE A 90 -0.99 13.95 -2.61
N VAL A 91 -2.28 14.13 -2.96
CA VAL A 91 -3.32 14.55 -2.02
C VAL A 91 -3.48 13.52 -0.89
N ALA A 92 -3.48 12.23 -1.20
CA ALA A 92 -3.54 11.17 -0.20
C ALA A 92 -2.37 11.27 0.78
N GLN A 93 -1.12 11.31 0.28
CA GLN A 93 0.06 11.39 1.15
C GLN A 93 0.19 12.72 1.89
N TYR A 94 -0.28 13.82 1.32
CA TYR A 94 -0.36 15.11 2.01
C TYR A 94 -1.24 14.99 3.25
N LEU A 95 -2.45 14.45 3.08
CA LEU A 95 -3.37 14.21 4.19
C LEU A 95 -2.79 13.20 5.19
N GLY A 96 -2.17 12.12 4.73
CA GLY A 96 -1.55 11.14 5.64
C GLY A 96 -0.43 11.74 6.50
N ASN A 97 0.47 12.50 5.87
CA ASN A 97 1.57 13.18 6.56
C ASN A 97 1.04 14.25 7.54
N LEU A 98 0.04 15.03 7.14
CA LEU A 98 -0.62 16.01 8.01
C LEU A 98 -1.35 15.33 9.17
N GLY A 99 -2.09 14.25 8.90
CA GLY A 99 -2.82 13.45 9.87
C GLY A 99 -1.90 12.87 10.93
N ILE A 100 -0.78 12.26 10.51
CA ILE A 100 0.27 11.75 11.42
C ILE A 100 0.91 12.90 12.20
N ALA A 101 1.20 14.04 11.57
CA ALA A 101 1.76 15.21 12.23
C ALA A 101 0.84 15.73 13.35
N LEU A 102 -0.48 15.77 13.12
CA LEU A 102 -1.50 16.17 14.08
C LEU A 102 -1.83 15.12 15.14
N SER A 103 -1.48 13.84 14.90
CA SER A 103 -1.81 12.72 15.77
C SER A 103 -0.60 11.80 16.02
N SER A 104 -0.64 10.54 15.57
CA SER A 104 0.43 9.55 15.76
C SER A 104 0.52 8.54 14.61
N PRO A 105 1.69 7.92 14.39
CA PRO A 105 1.88 6.82 13.43
C PRO A 105 0.97 5.61 13.72
N THR A 106 0.73 5.33 15.00
CA THR A 106 -0.15 4.25 15.44
C THR A 106 -1.60 4.52 15.05
N LEU A 107 -2.07 5.77 15.19
CA LEU A 107 -3.40 6.15 14.73
C LEU A 107 -3.53 6.01 13.20
N GLY A 108 -2.51 6.41 12.43
CA GLY A 108 -2.47 6.16 10.98
C GLY A 108 -2.59 4.68 10.65
N SER A 109 -1.80 3.84 11.33
CA SER A 109 -1.86 2.38 11.16
C SER A 109 -3.23 1.80 11.52
N ALA A 110 -3.90 2.35 12.52
CA ALA A 110 -5.28 1.98 12.86
C ALA A 110 -6.27 2.37 11.76
N MET A 111 -6.20 3.61 11.28
CA MET A 111 -7.11 4.14 10.24
C MET A 111 -6.96 3.43 8.90
N SER A 112 -5.80 2.81 8.64
CA SER A 112 -5.56 2.01 7.44
C SER A 112 -6.58 0.88 7.23
N SER A 113 -7.23 0.42 8.31
CA SER A 113 -8.28 -0.61 8.26
C SER A 113 -9.54 -0.16 7.50
N LEU A 114 -9.68 1.12 7.18
CA LEU A 114 -10.74 1.64 6.30
C LEU A 114 -10.52 1.25 4.84
N THR A 115 -9.27 1.03 4.43
CA THR A 115 -8.89 0.80 3.03
C THR A 115 -9.53 -0.43 2.40
N PRO A 116 -9.55 -1.63 3.04
CA PRO A 116 -10.21 -2.81 2.48
C PRO A 116 -11.70 -2.57 2.20
N ALA A 117 -12.43 -1.97 3.14
CA ALA A 117 -13.86 -1.72 2.98
C ALA A 117 -14.14 -0.74 1.83
N ALA A 118 -13.45 0.41 1.83
CA ALA A 118 -13.61 1.42 0.79
C ALA A 118 -13.18 0.89 -0.59
N THR A 119 -12.06 0.17 -0.67
CA THR A 119 -11.58 -0.44 -1.92
C THR A 119 -12.53 -1.51 -2.44
N PHE A 120 -13.11 -2.33 -1.57
CA PHE A 120 -14.09 -3.35 -1.98
C PHE A 120 -15.35 -2.70 -2.55
N ILE A 121 -15.90 -1.68 -1.89
CA ILE A 121 -17.06 -0.91 -2.38
C ILE A 121 -16.75 -0.31 -3.77
N LEU A 122 -15.60 0.35 -3.92
CA LEU A 122 -15.19 0.94 -5.19
C LEU A 122 -14.99 -0.12 -6.28
N ALA A 123 -14.41 -1.28 -5.94
CA ALA A 123 -14.23 -2.38 -6.87
C ALA A 123 -15.56 -2.92 -7.41
N ILE A 124 -16.61 -2.97 -6.58
CA ILE A 124 -17.98 -3.31 -7.01
C ILE A 124 -18.55 -2.24 -7.92
N LEU A 125 -18.50 -0.97 -7.50
CA LEU A 125 -19.06 0.17 -8.25
C LEU A 125 -18.44 0.27 -9.65
N PHE A 126 -17.14 0.03 -9.78
CA PHE A 126 -16.43 0.05 -11.05
C PHE A 126 -16.42 -1.29 -11.80
N ARG A 127 -17.20 -2.28 -11.34
CA ARG A 127 -17.32 -3.64 -11.93
C ARG A 127 -15.97 -4.34 -12.10
N MET A 128 -15.05 -4.11 -11.17
CA MET A 128 -13.75 -4.77 -11.12
C MET A 128 -13.79 -6.09 -10.35
N GLU A 129 -14.79 -6.26 -9.50
CA GLU A 129 -15.13 -7.52 -8.82
C GLU A 129 -16.58 -7.86 -9.17
N LYS A 130 -16.84 -9.10 -9.60
CA LYS A 130 -18.20 -9.60 -9.80
C LYS A 130 -18.69 -10.18 -8.49
N ILE A 131 -19.74 -9.62 -7.92
CA ILE A 131 -20.41 -10.22 -6.76
C ILE A 131 -21.59 -11.03 -7.28
N GLU A 132 -21.38 -12.33 -7.40
CA GLU A 132 -22.49 -13.27 -7.39
C GLU A 132 -22.91 -13.45 -5.93
N ILE A 133 -23.99 -12.75 -5.52
CA ILE A 133 -24.43 -12.66 -4.12
C ILE A 133 -24.71 -14.05 -3.51
N GLY A 134 -25.02 -15.06 -4.33
CA GLY A 134 -25.19 -16.45 -3.91
C GLY A 134 -23.93 -17.30 -3.88
N SER A 135 -22.79 -16.81 -4.38
CA SER A 135 -21.55 -17.59 -4.45
C SER A 135 -20.84 -17.65 -3.10
N SER A 136 -20.38 -18.84 -2.72
CA SER A 136 -19.54 -19.04 -1.54
C SER A 136 -18.24 -18.22 -1.55
N SER A 137 -17.76 -17.82 -2.73
CA SER A 137 -16.60 -16.90 -2.86
C SER A 137 -16.94 -15.49 -2.37
N SER A 138 -18.07 -14.93 -2.84
CA SER A 138 -18.53 -13.60 -2.43
C SER A 138 -18.74 -13.50 -0.92
N HIS A 139 -19.35 -14.52 -0.31
CA HIS A 139 -19.54 -14.60 1.14
C HIS A 139 -18.20 -14.60 1.88
N ALA A 140 -17.23 -15.41 1.43
CA ALA A 140 -15.90 -15.47 2.03
C ALA A 140 -15.17 -14.12 1.98
N LYS A 141 -15.26 -13.39 0.86
CA LYS A 141 -14.65 -12.05 0.71
C LYS A 141 -15.26 -11.04 1.69
N ILE A 142 -16.59 -11.03 1.82
CA ILE A 142 -17.30 -10.12 2.74
C ILE A 142 -16.95 -10.45 4.19
N ILE A 143 -17.09 -11.71 4.60
CA ILE A 143 -16.81 -12.17 5.97
C ILE A 143 -15.34 -11.91 6.34
N GLY A 144 -14.40 -12.21 5.44
CA GLY A 144 -12.98 -11.97 5.68
C GLY A 144 -12.63 -10.49 5.81
N THR A 145 -13.31 -9.61 5.05
CA THR A 145 -13.14 -8.15 5.18
C THR A 145 -13.66 -7.67 6.54
N VAL A 146 -14.84 -8.12 6.96
CA VAL A 146 -15.43 -7.78 8.26
C VAL A 146 -14.53 -8.26 9.42
N LEU A 147 -14.03 -9.50 9.34
CA LEU A 147 -13.08 -10.03 10.33
C LEU A 147 -11.80 -9.20 10.39
N SER A 148 -11.23 -8.80 9.24
CA SER A 148 -10.00 -8.00 9.22
C SER A 148 -10.18 -6.64 9.89
N ILE A 149 -11.33 -5.98 9.65
CA ILE A 149 -11.67 -4.70 10.28
C ILE A 149 -11.93 -4.88 11.78
N ALA A 150 -12.70 -5.90 12.17
CA ALA A 150 -12.96 -6.21 13.57
C ALA A 150 -11.65 -6.50 14.34
N GLY A 151 -10.74 -7.25 13.73
CA GLY A 151 -9.42 -7.52 14.29
C GLY A 151 -8.61 -6.23 14.50
N ALA A 152 -8.59 -5.32 13.53
CA ALA A 152 -7.93 -4.02 13.67
C ALA A 152 -8.55 -3.17 14.79
N ILE A 153 -9.88 -3.14 14.90
CA ILE A 153 -10.58 -2.46 16.01
C ILE A 153 -10.18 -3.04 17.36
N ILE A 154 -10.06 -4.38 17.47
CA ILE A 154 -9.61 -5.05 18.70
C ILE A 154 -8.17 -4.65 19.04
N VAL A 155 -7.24 -4.62 18.06
CA VAL A 155 -5.85 -4.18 18.31
C VAL A 155 -5.80 -2.77 18.92
N VAL A 156 -6.71 -1.88 18.47
CA VAL A 156 -6.72 -0.47 18.88
C VAL A 156 -7.43 -0.25 20.21
N LEU A 157 -8.62 -0.84 20.39
CA LEU A 157 -9.49 -0.54 21.53
C LEU A 157 -9.29 -1.50 22.72
N PHE A 158 -8.81 -2.72 22.46
CA PHE A 158 -8.61 -3.72 23.49
C PHE A 158 -7.12 -3.88 23.79
N LYS A 159 -6.66 -3.40 24.95
CA LYS A 159 -5.30 -3.68 25.44
C LYS A 159 -5.24 -5.08 26.08
N GLY A 160 -6.02 -5.32 27.13
CA GLY A 160 -5.85 -6.53 27.94
C GLY A 160 -4.54 -6.53 28.74
N PRO A 161 -4.14 -7.65 29.38
CA PRO A 161 -2.92 -7.75 30.16
C PRO A 161 -1.65 -7.64 29.28
N ALA A 162 -0.57 -7.14 29.89
CA ALA A 162 0.75 -7.16 29.29
C ALA A 162 1.25 -8.60 29.14
N LEU A 163 1.74 -8.97 27.96
CA LEU A 163 2.27 -10.30 27.70
C LEU A 163 3.79 -10.30 27.62
N ILE A 164 4.35 -9.33 26.90
CA ILE A 164 5.79 -9.22 26.67
C ILE A 164 6.21 -7.77 26.92
N THR A 165 7.09 -7.58 27.89
CA THR A 165 7.76 -6.31 28.15
C THR A 165 9.21 -6.46 27.71
N SER A 166 9.62 -5.68 26.71
CA SER A 166 11.02 -5.63 26.26
C SER A 166 11.89 -5.01 27.37
N ARG A 167 12.85 -5.76 27.92
CA ARG A 167 13.84 -5.26 28.90
C ARG A 167 15.05 -4.58 28.23
N VAL A 168 14.83 -3.83 27.15
CA VAL A 168 15.95 -3.30 26.34
C VAL A 168 16.66 -2.13 27.04
N HIS A 169 16.08 -1.52 28.09
CA HIS A 169 16.78 -0.56 28.97
C HIS A 169 16.33 -0.72 30.43
N GLU A 170 17.04 -1.53 31.22
CA GLU A 170 16.94 -1.54 32.70
C GLU A 170 17.81 -0.45 33.37
N SER A 171 18.37 0.50 32.61
CA SER A 171 19.25 1.54 33.14
C SER A 171 19.03 2.91 32.48
N ALA A 172 17.87 3.52 32.73
CA ALA A 172 17.67 4.97 32.80
C ALA A 172 16.22 5.27 33.28
N PRO A 173 15.99 6.02 34.37
CA PRO A 173 14.66 6.53 34.67
C PRO A 173 14.46 7.83 33.91
N MET A 174 13.99 7.78 32.65
CA MET A 174 13.37 8.95 32.01
C MET A 174 12.57 8.56 30.77
N PHE A 175 11.24 8.78 30.83
CA PHE A 175 10.29 8.93 29.71
C PHE A 175 10.23 7.75 28.72
N ILE A 176 9.14 6.98 28.62
CA ILE A 176 7.88 7.41 28.02
C ILE A 176 6.77 6.46 28.53
N SER A 177 5.80 7.01 29.26
CA SER A 177 4.50 6.37 29.43
C SER A 177 3.61 6.88 28.28
N LEU A 178 3.31 6.03 27.30
CA LEU A 178 2.44 6.36 26.13
C LEU A 178 0.95 6.48 26.48
N HIS A 179 0.63 6.76 27.74
CA HIS A 179 -0.62 7.41 28.10
C HIS A 179 -0.33 8.27 29.33
N ASP A 180 -0.64 9.54 29.16
CA ASP A 180 -0.73 10.59 30.17
C ASP A 180 0.47 11.56 30.26
N HIS A 181 0.13 12.80 29.92
CA HIS A 181 0.82 14.08 30.06
C HIS A 181 2.24 14.34 29.47
N GLN A 182 2.22 15.18 28.41
CA GLN A 182 2.97 16.44 28.28
C GLN A 182 4.08 16.52 27.20
N VAL A 183 3.67 16.83 25.95
CA VAL A 183 4.39 17.77 25.07
C VAL A 183 3.39 18.73 24.43
N SER A 184 3.61 20.02 24.70
CA SER A 184 2.87 21.19 24.26
C SER A 184 2.97 21.41 22.74
N VAL A 185 2.12 20.75 21.97
CA VAL A 185 1.43 21.28 20.78
C VAL A 185 0.05 20.67 20.83
N GLN A 186 -1.01 21.46 20.69
CA GLN A 186 -2.41 21.01 20.79
C GLN A 186 -2.66 19.84 19.81
N SER A 187 -2.44 18.61 20.26
CA SER A 187 -2.66 17.39 19.47
C SER A 187 -4.15 17.23 19.31
N ASN A 188 -4.70 17.84 18.26
CA ASN A 188 -6.06 17.62 17.80
C ASN A 188 -6.14 16.22 17.18
N TRP A 189 -5.98 15.19 18.00
CA TRP A 189 -5.95 13.79 17.58
C TRP A 189 -7.24 13.41 16.84
N ILE A 190 -8.36 14.05 17.17
CA ILE A 190 -9.63 13.93 16.45
C ILE A 190 -9.49 14.46 15.02
N ALA A 191 -8.95 15.66 14.84
CA ALA A 191 -8.70 16.23 13.52
C ALA A 191 -7.70 15.39 12.73
N GLY A 192 -6.63 14.91 13.38
CA GLY A 192 -5.68 13.96 12.78
C GLY A 192 -6.36 12.67 12.31
N GLY A 193 -7.23 12.09 13.14
CA GLY A 193 -8.01 10.89 12.77
C GLY A 193 -8.95 11.12 11.60
N VAL A 194 -9.65 12.26 11.54
CA VAL A 194 -10.52 12.62 10.41
C VAL A 194 -9.71 12.80 9.12
N VAL A 195 -8.56 13.47 9.20
CA VAL A 195 -7.65 13.67 8.06
C VAL A 195 -7.08 12.33 7.57
N LEU A 196 -6.69 11.43 8.47
CA LEU A 196 -6.25 10.07 8.14
C LEU A 196 -7.37 9.22 7.52
N ALA A 197 -8.62 9.36 8.00
CA ALA A 197 -9.74 8.68 7.37
C ALA A 197 -9.94 9.16 5.92
N ALA A 198 -9.81 10.47 5.68
CA ALA A 198 -9.86 11.03 4.32
C ALA A 198 -8.71 10.52 3.43
N GLU A 199 -7.47 10.43 3.96
CA GLU A 199 -6.34 9.80 3.26
C GLU A 199 -6.71 8.41 2.76
N TYR A 200 -7.16 7.50 3.64
CA TYR A 200 -7.39 6.10 3.25
C TYR A 200 -8.57 5.91 2.30
N ILE A 201 -9.56 6.81 2.33
CA ILE A 201 -10.63 6.86 1.33
C ILE A 201 -10.04 7.26 -0.04
N ILE A 202 -9.23 8.31 -0.09
CA ILE A 202 -8.58 8.77 -1.33
C ILE A 202 -7.59 7.72 -1.84
N ALA A 203 -6.83 7.07 -0.96
CA ALA A 203 -5.94 5.96 -1.29
C ALA A 203 -6.71 4.79 -1.91
N SER A 204 -7.93 4.49 -1.43
CA SER A 204 -8.79 3.45 -2.03
C SER A 204 -9.23 3.82 -3.46
N ILE A 205 -9.53 5.09 -3.72
CA ILE A 205 -9.80 5.62 -5.07
C ILE A 205 -8.55 5.49 -5.94
N TRP A 206 -7.39 5.85 -5.40
CA TRP A 206 -6.09 5.73 -6.07
C TRP A 206 -5.78 4.27 -6.46
N TYR A 207 -5.90 3.31 -5.54
CA TYR A 207 -5.68 1.88 -5.84
C TYR A 207 -6.59 1.39 -6.95
N THR A 208 -7.87 1.78 -6.90
CA THR A 208 -8.88 1.37 -7.88
C THR A 208 -8.63 2.00 -9.25
N TYR A 209 -8.28 3.28 -9.29
CA TYR A 209 -7.94 3.98 -10.53
C TYR A 209 -6.64 3.44 -11.14
N GLN A 210 -5.63 3.21 -10.32
CA GLN A 210 -4.36 2.63 -10.73
C GLN A 210 -4.52 1.27 -11.40
N ALA A 211 -5.39 0.41 -10.86
CA ALA A 211 -5.66 -0.89 -11.44
C ALA A 211 -6.18 -0.81 -12.89
N LYS A 212 -6.92 0.25 -13.24
CA LYS A 212 -7.36 0.50 -14.62
C LYS A 212 -6.20 0.97 -15.49
N VAL A 213 -5.41 1.90 -14.97
CA VAL A 213 -4.27 2.48 -15.69
C VAL A 213 -3.20 1.43 -15.98
N ILE A 214 -2.84 0.59 -15.01
CA ILE A 214 -1.83 -0.46 -15.19
C ILE A 214 -2.30 -1.57 -16.14
N LYS A 215 -3.61 -1.80 -16.25
CA LYS A 215 -4.18 -2.74 -17.24
C LYS A 215 -4.05 -2.22 -18.68
N GLU A 216 -4.14 -0.90 -18.86
CA GLU A 216 -3.98 -0.26 -20.17
C GLU A 216 -2.51 -0.06 -20.54
N TYR A 217 -1.66 0.24 -19.56
CA TYR A 217 -0.22 0.38 -19.72
C TYR A 217 0.53 -0.49 -18.70
N PRO A 218 0.83 -1.76 -19.02
CA PRO A 218 1.39 -2.74 -18.08
C PRO A 218 2.90 -2.57 -17.90
N ALA A 219 3.30 -1.41 -17.36
CA ALA A 219 4.69 -1.09 -17.05
C ALA A 219 4.78 -0.36 -15.71
N GLU A 220 5.02 -1.13 -14.65
CA GLU A 220 4.97 -0.68 -13.26
C GLU A 220 6.03 0.38 -12.97
N ILE A 221 7.28 0.13 -13.39
CA ILE A 221 8.40 1.05 -13.12
C ILE A 221 8.18 2.39 -13.84
N VAL A 222 7.63 2.37 -15.06
CA VAL A 222 7.32 3.60 -15.82
C VAL A 222 6.19 4.36 -15.14
N LEU A 223 5.09 3.70 -14.78
CA LEU A 223 3.98 4.32 -14.07
C LEU A 223 4.45 4.96 -12.76
N VAL A 224 5.24 4.23 -11.97
CA VAL A 224 5.76 4.71 -10.69
C VAL A 224 6.76 5.87 -10.86
N LEU A 225 7.57 5.85 -11.92
CA LEU A 225 8.46 6.96 -12.25
C LEU A 225 7.66 8.23 -12.57
N PHE A 226 6.66 8.15 -13.46
CA PHE A 226 5.81 9.29 -13.79
C PHE A 226 4.99 9.78 -12.60
N TYR A 227 4.51 8.87 -11.75
CA TYR A 227 3.86 9.19 -10.48
C TYR A 227 4.79 10.03 -9.59
N ASN A 228 6.02 9.56 -9.34
CA ASN A 228 6.99 10.27 -8.50
C ASN A 228 7.43 11.62 -9.09
N ILE A 229 7.60 11.71 -10.42
CA ILE A 229 7.87 12.98 -11.10
C ILE A 229 6.70 13.96 -10.88
N SER A 230 5.46 13.49 -11.06
CA SER A 230 4.26 14.32 -10.89
C SER A 230 4.15 14.82 -9.45
N CYS A 231 4.31 13.93 -8.46
CA CYS A 231 4.32 14.29 -7.04
C CYS A 231 5.47 15.25 -6.70
N SER A 232 6.66 15.07 -7.28
CA SER A 232 7.81 15.97 -7.10
C SER A 232 7.55 17.37 -7.65
N ILE A 233 6.87 17.49 -8.80
CA ILE A 233 6.50 18.81 -9.37
C ILE A 233 5.46 19.50 -8.48
N ILE A 234 4.42 18.78 -8.07
CA ILE A 234 3.34 19.34 -7.24
C ILE A 234 3.90 19.77 -5.87
N SER A 235 4.69 18.92 -5.22
CA SER A 235 5.34 19.23 -3.94
C SER A 235 6.34 20.38 -4.05
N LEU A 236 7.01 20.57 -5.19
CA LEU A 236 7.89 21.71 -5.40
C LEU A 236 7.11 23.02 -5.44
N VAL A 237 6.01 23.07 -6.19
CA VAL A 237 5.14 24.24 -6.26
C VAL A 237 4.56 24.55 -4.87
N ASP A 238 4.08 23.53 -4.18
CA ASP A 238 3.55 23.63 -2.82
C ASP A 238 4.60 24.16 -1.83
N CYS A 239 5.84 23.66 -1.85
CA CYS A 239 6.94 24.18 -1.02
C CYS A 239 7.30 25.62 -1.35
N LEU A 240 7.32 26.00 -2.63
CA LEU A 240 7.64 27.39 -3.02
C LEU A 240 6.59 28.39 -2.50
N ILE A 241 5.34 27.96 -2.35
CA ILE A 241 4.24 28.77 -1.81
C ILE A 241 4.26 28.79 -0.28
N THR A 242 4.42 27.63 0.35
CA THR A 242 4.26 27.45 1.81
C THR A 242 5.54 27.70 2.61
N GLU A 243 6.70 27.43 2.02
CA GLU A 243 8.03 27.53 2.65
C GLU A 243 8.95 28.45 1.82
N PRO A 244 8.62 29.75 1.67
CA PRO A 244 9.42 30.69 0.87
C PRO A 244 10.83 30.94 1.43
N ASN A 245 11.09 30.56 2.69
CA ASN A 245 12.40 30.67 3.31
C ASN A 245 13.28 29.45 2.97
N PHE A 246 14.24 29.64 2.05
CA PHE A 246 15.19 28.60 1.64
C PHE A 246 16.10 28.08 2.76
N ASP A 247 16.23 28.78 3.89
CA ASP A 247 16.97 28.21 5.03
C ASP A 247 16.25 27.00 5.65
N ALA A 248 14.92 26.93 5.55
CA ALA A 248 14.14 25.77 5.99
C ALA A 248 14.42 24.52 5.12
N TRP A 249 14.87 24.72 3.87
CA TRP A 249 15.17 23.67 2.91
C TRP A 249 16.54 23.04 3.17
N LYS A 250 17.41 23.70 3.95
CA LYS A 250 18.73 23.19 4.30
C LYS A 250 18.59 22.04 5.30
N LEU A 251 18.72 20.81 4.81
CA LEU A 251 18.69 19.61 5.63
C LEU A 251 20.03 19.42 6.36
N LYS A 252 19.94 19.25 7.68
CA LYS A 252 21.08 18.81 8.51
C LYS A 252 21.17 17.28 8.47
N PRO A 253 22.37 16.69 8.64
CA PRO A 253 22.55 15.24 8.70
C PRO A 253 22.07 14.70 10.05
N ASP A 254 20.76 14.77 10.30
CA ASP A 254 20.09 14.31 11.51
C ASP A 254 18.91 13.39 11.18
N VAL A 255 18.03 13.16 12.15
CA VAL A 255 16.83 12.32 11.99
C VAL A 255 15.93 12.80 10.84
N ARG A 256 15.96 14.09 10.48
CA ARG A 256 15.19 14.64 9.37
C ARG A 256 15.67 14.10 8.03
N LEU A 257 16.99 14.10 7.81
CA LEU A 257 17.58 13.54 6.58
C LEU A 257 17.38 12.02 6.52
N ILE A 258 17.57 11.32 7.64
CA ILE A 258 17.32 9.87 7.72
C ILE A 258 15.86 9.56 7.35
N SER A 259 14.91 10.33 7.87
CA SER A 259 13.49 10.19 7.56
C SER A 259 13.22 10.32 6.06
N ILE A 260 13.79 11.35 5.44
CA ILE A 260 13.61 11.64 4.01
C ILE A 260 14.21 10.53 3.14
N LEU A 261 15.44 10.11 3.44
CA LEU A 261 16.12 9.05 2.69
C LEU A 261 15.38 7.72 2.83
N TYR A 262 14.94 7.39 4.04
CA TYR A 262 14.18 6.17 4.31
C TYR A 262 12.83 6.19 3.60
N ALA A 263 12.09 7.30 3.67
CA ALA A 263 10.81 7.46 2.98
C ALA A 263 10.95 7.39 1.46
N GLY A 264 11.94 8.09 0.89
CA GLY A 264 12.17 8.16 -0.56
C GLY A 264 12.59 6.81 -1.17
N THR A 265 13.34 6.01 -0.42
CA THR A 265 13.86 4.72 -0.93
C THR A 265 12.99 3.53 -0.54
N LEU A 266 12.76 3.32 0.75
CA LEU A 266 12.09 2.13 1.29
C LEU A 266 10.62 2.39 1.62
N GLY A 267 10.32 3.55 2.21
CA GLY A 267 8.97 3.97 2.59
C GLY A 267 8.11 4.33 1.39
N THR A 268 7.41 5.47 1.48
CA THR A 268 6.32 5.84 0.56
C THR A 268 6.75 6.18 -0.87
N GLY A 269 8.05 6.39 -1.13
CA GLY A 269 8.55 6.91 -2.40
C GLY A 269 8.81 5.87 -3.49
N LEU A 270 9.70 4.90 -3.26
CA LEU A 270 10.18 3.98 -4.32
C LEU A 270 9.76 2.52 -4.09
N LEU A 271 10.25 1.87 -3.02
CA LEU A 271 10.03 0.43 -2.84
C LEU A 271 8.56 0.11 -2.59
N THR A 272 7.93 0.76 -1.61
CA THR A 272 6.53 0.46 -1.23
C THR A 272 5.57 0.72 -2.38
N ILE A 273 5.69 1.87 -3.06
CA ILE A 273 4.79 2.20 -4.17
C ILE A 273 4.97 1.24 -5.35
N LEU A 274 6.20 0.78 -5.61
CA LEU A 274 6.48 -0.19 -6.66
C LEU A 274 5.88 -1.55 -6.32
N ILE A 275 6.01 -1.99 -5.06
CA ILE A 275 5.39 -3.23 -4.56
C ILE A 275 3.87 -3.14 -4.65
N HIS A 276 3.26 -2.03 -4.22
CA HIS A 276 1.81 -1.83 -4.33
C HIS A 276 1.37 -1.84 -5.80
N THR A 277 2.10 -1.16 -6.68
CA THR A 277 1.79 -1.11 -8.12
C THR A 277 1.84 -2.48 -8.75
N TRP A 278 2.90 -3.23 -8.47
CA TRP A 278 3.07 -4.60 -8.93
C TRP A 278 2.02 -5.54 -8.34
N GLY A 279 1.72 -5.41 -7.04
CA GLY A 279 0.66 -6.16 -6.37
C GLY A 279 -0.72 -5.93 -6.99
N ILE A 280 -1.04 -4.67 -7.33
CA ILE A 280 -2.28 -4.32 -8.03
C ILE A 280 -2.29 -4.95 -9.43
N HIS A 281 -1.18 -4.90 -10.16
CA HIS A 281 -1.09 -5.48 -11.50
C HIS A 281 -1.33 -7.00 -11.49
N VAL A 282 -0.73 -7.71 -10.53
CA VAL A 282 -0.76 -9.18 -10.49
C VAL A 282 -2.02 -9.74 -9.81
N LYS A 283 -2.49 -9.11 -8.73
CA LYS A 283 -3.56 -9.64 -7.85
C LYS A 283 -4.78 -8.72 -7.73
N GLY A 284 -4.71 -7.50 -8.27
CA GLY A 284 -5.76 -6.51 -8.20
C GLY A 284 -5.73 -5.64 -6.94
N PRO A 285 -6.50 -4.54 -6.93
CA PRO A 285 -6.45 -3.53 -5.85
C PRO A 285 -7.01 -4.03 -4.53
N VAL A 286 -8.04 -4.88 -4.56
CA VAL A 286 -8.62 -5.48 -3.34
C VAL A 286 -7.57 -6.33 -2.61
N TYR A 287 -6.71 -7.06 -3.34
CA TYR A 287 -5.67 -7.86 -2.71
C TYR A 287 -4.70 -6.98 -1.91
N VAL A 288 -4.20 -5.92 -2.53
CA VAL A 288 -3.29 -4.96 -1.88
C VAL A 288 -3.94 -4.29 -0.67
N ALA A 289 -5.21 -3.88 -0.79
CA ALA A 289 -5.95 -3.23 0.29
C ALA A 289 -6.08 -4.10 1.55
N LEU A 290 -6.18 -5.43 1.41
CA LEU A 290 -6.30 -6.35 2.55
C LEU A 290 -5.07 -6.40 3.45
N PHE A 291 -3.91 -5.94 2.97
CA PHE A 291 -2.69 -5.85 3.78
C PHE A 291 -2.65 -4.59 4.64
N MET A 292 -3.48 -3.58 4.34
CA MET A 292 -3.45 -2.31 5.08
C MET A 292 -3.76 -2.49 6.58
N PRO A 293 -4.79 -3.24 7.00
CA PRO A 293 -5.05 -3.51 8.42
C PRO A 293 -3.89 -4.21 9.13
N MET A 294 -2.98 -4.91 8.44
CA MET A 294 -1.82 -5.51 9.10
C MET A 294 -0.82 -4.46 9.61
N SER A 295 -0.89 -3.22 9.12
CA SER A 295 -0.01 -2.14 9.56
C SER A 295 -0.11 -1.88 11.06
N ILE A 296 -1.28 -2.00 11.69
CA ILE A 296 -1.42 -1.80 13.15
C ILE A 296 -0.72 -2.91 13.95
N ALA A 297 -0.79 -4.16 13.49
CA ALA A 297 -0.08 -5.28 14.11
C ALA A 297 1.44 -5.11 13.95
N ILE A 298 1.89 -4.74 12.75
CA ILE A 298 3.29 -4.44 12.46
C ILE A 298 3.79 -3.28 13.34
N ALA A 299 3.00 -2.22 13.51
CA ALA A 299 3.32 -1.09 14.37
C ALA A 299 3.51 -1.50 15.83
N ALA A 300 2.63 -2.36 16.37
CA ALA A 300 2.76 -2.87 17.73
C ALA A 300 4.04 -3.71 17.91
N ILE A 301 4.36 -4.58 16.94
CA ILE A 301 5.57 -5.42 17.00
C ILE A 301 6.84 -4.58 16.84
N MET A 302 6.85 -3.61 15.92
CA MET A 302 7.98 -2.69 15.74
C MET A 302 8.18 -1.80 16.97
N GLY A 303 7.11 -1.34 17.62
CA GLY A 303 7.18 -0.63 18.90
C GLY A 303 7.83 -1.47 19.99
N LEU A 304 7.43 -2.73 20.12
CA LEU A 304 8.05 -3.67 21.07
C LEU A 304 9.55 -3.87 20.82
N ILE A 305 9.95 -4.06 19.55
CA ILE A 305 11.35 -4.38 19.18
C ILE A 305 12.25 -3.15 19.21
N LEU A 306 11.79 -2.03 18.63
CA LEU A 306 12.62 -0.85 18.40
C LEU A 306 12.53 0.18 19.54
N LEU A 307 11.35 0.33 20.14
CA LEU A 307 11.09 1.34 21.18
C LEU A 307 11.06 0.72 22.59
N GLY A 308 11.04 -0.61 22.70
CA GLY A 308 10.94 -1.30 23.98
C GLY A 308 9.53 -1.26 24.59
N ASP A 309 8.51 -0.98 23.78
CA ASP A 309 7.11 -0.91 24.25
C ASP A 309 6.63 -2.26 24.78
N THR A 310 5.55 -2.23 25.57
CA THR A 310 4.92 -3.46 26.05
C THR A 310 3.88 -3.95 25.04
N LEU A 311 3.95 -5.24 24.70
CA LEU A 311 2.97 -5.89 23.85
C LEU A 311 1.82 -6.44 24.69
N TYR A 312 0.60 -6.00 24.36
CA TYR A 312 -0.61 -6.33 25.09
C TYR A 312 -1.40 -7.47 24.42
N LEU A 313 -2.16 -8.23 25.21
CA LEU A 313 -2.94 -9.39 24.74
C LEU A 313 -3.87 -9.07 23.57
N GLY A 314 -4.51 -7.90 23.56
CA GLY A 314 -5.41 -7.52 22.49
C GLY A 314 -4.74 -7.28 21.15
N CYS A 315 -3.45 -6.91 21.12
CA CYS A 315 -2.67 -6.91 19.89
C CYS A 315 -2.52 -8.32 19.31
N VAL A 316 -2.28 -9.33 20.16
CA VAL A 316 -2.17 -10.73 19.72
C VAL A 316 -3.50 -11.25 19.19
N ILE A 317 -4.57 -11.10 19.97
CA ILE A 317 -5.92 -11.55 19.58
C ILE A 317 -6.36 -10.85 18.29
N GLY A 318 -6.21 -9.53 18.23
CA GLY A 318 -6.56 -8.75 17.04
C GLY A 318 -5.74 -9.16 15.81
N SER A 319 -4.44 -9.42 15.95
CA SER A 319 -3.59 -9.89 14.84
C SER A 319 -3.99 -11.28 14.32
N ILE A 320 -4.40 -12.19 15.20
CA ILE A 320 -4.93 -13.51 14.82
C ILE A 320 -6.22 -13.33 14.00
N ILE A 321 -7.12 -12.45 14.45
CA ILE A 321 -8.38 -12.17 13.76
C ILE A 321 -8.13 -11.51 12.39
N ILE A 322 -7.19 -10.55 12.30
CA ILE A 322 -6.76 -9.95 11.03
C ILE A 322 -6.25 -11.03 10.07
N SER A 323 -5.39 -11.92 10.56
CA SER A 323 -4.82 -13.01 9.74
C SER A 323 -5.89 -13.99 9.25
N ALA A 324 -6.84 -14.35 10.11
CA ALA A 324 -7.97 -15.20 9.73
C ALA A 324 -8.89 -14.49 8.71
N GLY A 325 -9.15 -13.20 8.88
CA GLY A 325 -9.92 -12.41 7.94
C GLY A 325 -9.24 -12.35 6.56
N PHE A 326 -7.95 -12.05 6.54
CA PHE A 326 -7.13 -12.03 5.32
C PHE A 326 -7.18 -13.38 4.58
N TYR A 327 -6.91 -14.49 5.29
CA TYR A 327 -6.93 -15.83 4.71
C TYR A 327 -8.29 -16.17 4.11
N THR A 328 -9.37 -15.77 4.78
CA THR A 328 -10.75 -15.98 4.30
C THR A 328 -10.99 -15.28 2.96
N VAL A 329 -10.51 -14.04 2.79
CA VAL A 329 -10.67 -13.30 1.52
C VAL A 329 -9.83 -13.92 0.41
N VAL A 330 -8.58 -14.29 0.71
CA VAL A 330 -7.70 -14.98 -0.25
C VAL A 330 -8.30 -16.30 -0.68
N TRP A 331 -8.86 -17.06 0.26
CA TRP A 331 -9.58 -18.31 -0.03
C TRP A 331 -10.79 -18.08 -0.95
N GLY A 332 -11.57 -17.02 -0.69
CA GLY A 332 -12.67 -16.61 -1.57
C GLY A 332 -12.19 -16.34 -3.00
N LYS A 333 -11.11 -15.56 -3.15
CA LYS A 333 -10.49 -15.28 -4.46
C LYS A 333 -9.96 -16.53 -5.15
N ALA A 334 -9.26 -17.40 -4.42
CA ALA A 334 -8.76 -18.65 -4.98
C ALA A 334 -9.89 -19.55 -5.50
N LYS A 335 -11.04 -19.56 -4.81
CA LYS A 335 -12.22 -20.32 -5.21
C LYS A 335 -12.87 -19.76 -6.49
N GLU A 336 -12.90 -18.44 -6.64
CA GLU A 336 -13.39 -17.78 -7.86
C GLU A 336 -12.48 -18.10 -9.06
N GLU A 337 -11.16 -17.99 -8.90
CA GLU A 337 -10.21 -18.36 -9.97
C GLU A 337 -10.31 -19.83 -10.38
N ALA A 338 -10.60 -20.72 -9.44
CA ALA A 338 -10.83 -22.14 -9.73
C ALA A 338 -12.15 -22.37 -10.47
N GLY A 339 -13.20 -21.64 -10.10
CA GLY A 339 -14.49 -21.63 -10.81
C GLY A 339 -14.36 -21.16 -12.25
N ASP A 340 -13.73 -20.00 -12.47
CA ASP A 340 -13.52 -19.41 -13.81
C ASP A 340 -12.74 -20.36 -14.73
N LYS A 341 -11.66 -20.98 -14.22
CA LYS A 341 -10.90 -21.98 -15.01
C LYS A 341 -11.76 -23.18 -15.38
N SER A 342 -12.53 -23.70 -14.43
CA SER A 342 -13.38 -24.87 -14.67
C SER A 342 -14.46 -24.57 -15.72
N GLN A 343 -15.02 -23.36 -15.70
CA GLN A 343 -16.00 -22.92 -16.69
C GLN A 343 -15.37 -22.73 -18.08
N VAL A 344 -14.16 -22.16 -18.17
CA VAL A 344 -13.43 -22.07 -19.44
C VAL A 344 -13.13 -23.46 -20.03
N TYR A 345 -12.75 -24.44 -19.20
CA TYR A 345 -12.56 -25.81 -19.67
C TYR A 345 -13.86 -26.43 -20.19
N ALA A 346 -14.98 -26.25 -19.47
CA ALA A 346 -16.29 -26.75 -19.89
C ALA A 346 -16.80 -26.07 -21.17
N ASP A 347 -16.56 -24.77 -21.35
CA ASP A 347 -16.91 -24.02 -22.57
C ASP A 347 -16.07 -24.49 -23.77
N VAL A 348 -14.80 -24.84 -23.56
CA VAL A 348 -13.92 -25.39 -24.61
C VAL A 348 -14.33 -26.83 -24.98
N GLU A 349 -14.77 -27.63 -24.01
CA GLU A 349 -15.17 -29.03 -24.22
C GLU A 349 -16.58 -29.15 -24.82
N SER A 350 -17.43 -28.13 -24.65
CA SER A 350 -18.77 -28.04 -25.25
C SER A 350 -18.80 -27.42 -26.65
N LEU A 351 -17.67 -26.96 -27.19
CA LEU A 351 -17.56 -26.59 -28.59
C LEU A 351 -17.78 -27.84 -29.46
N PRO A 352 -18.70 -27.82 -30.45
CA PRO A 352 -18.97 -28.98 -31.28
C PRO A 352 -17.70 -29.39 -32.03
N SER A 353 -17.36 -30.68 -31.98
CA SER A 353 -16.21 -31.32 -32.64
C SER A 353 -16.27 -31.30 -34.18
N ASN A 354 -17.06 -30.41 -34.78
CA ASN A 354 -17.39 -30.37 -36.19
C ASN A 354 -17.14 -28.99 -36.83
N SER A 355 -16.17 -28.22 -36.31
CA SER A 355 -15.58 -27.13 -37.09
C SER A 355 -14.49 -27.72 -37.97
N THR A 356 -14.89 -28.08 -39.20
CA THR A 356 -13.98 -28.17 -40.33
C THR A 356 -13.25 -26.83 -40.43
N ALA A 357 -12.03 -26.78 -39.91
CA ALA A 357 -11.11 -25.70 -40.21
C ALA A 357 -10.96 -25.62 -41.74
N PRO A 358 -11.12 -24.43 -42.36
CA PRO A 358 -10.82 -24.30 -43.78
C PRO A 358 -9.31 -24.47 -43.94
N LEU A 359 -8.91 -25.59 -44.53
CA LEU A 359 -7.53 -25.85 -44.95
C LEU A 359 -7.11 -24.76 -45.93
N LEU A 360 -5.97 -24.12 -45.64
CA LEU A 360 -5.26 -23.24 -46.56
C LEU A 360 -5.09 -23.95 -47.92
N PRO A 361 -5.49 -23.34 -49.06
CA PRO A 361 -5.15 -23.89 -50.36
C PRO A 361 -3.63 -23.78 -50.56
N GLN A 362 -2.94 -24.92 -50.63
CA GLN A 362 -1.59 -24.97 -51.18
C GLN A 362 -1.66 -24.57 -52.65
N HIS A 363 -1.15 -23.38 -52.98
CA HIS A 363 -0.79 -23.05 -54.35
C HIS A 363 0.44 -23.87 -54.73
N ALA A 364 0.22 -24.92 -55.53
CA ALA A 364 1.25 -25.50 -56.37
C ALA A 364 1.51 -24.51 -57.51
N ALA A 365 2.72 -23.96 -57.55
CA ALA A 365 3.26 -23.32 -58.74
C ALA A 365 4.27 -24.29 -59.38
N THR A 366 3.86 -24.83 -60.52
CA THR A 366 4.75 -25.25 -61.61
C THR A 366 5.48 -24.07 -62.20
#